data_AF-A0A1S7M1J8-F1
#
_entry.id   AF-A0A1S7M1J8-F1
#
_cell.length_a   1.000
_cell.length_b   1.000
_cell.length_c   1.000
_cell.angle_alpha   90.00
_cell.angle_beta   90.00
_cell.angle_gamma   90.00
#
_symmetry.space_group_name_H-M   'P 1'
#
loop_
_entity.id
_entity.type
_entity.pdbx_description
1 polymer ?
#
loop_
_entity_poly.entity_id
_entity_poly.type
_entity_poly.pdbx_seq_one_letter_code
_entity_poly.pdbx_strand_id
1 'polypeptide(L)'
;VLTMSDTAIGAAMGQLTASNRSATWLTRLIDMEYWLACNEERAAQARFGAVMCCCGPCAIYRRSALLLLLNQYETQMFRGKRSDFGEDRHLTILMLAAGYRTEYVPDAIAATVVPDKLWPYLRQQLRWARSTYRDTLLALRLLPRLDRYLTLDVIGQNVGSFLLAVSMLAGFLQIVLTASAPWQACFLIASMTMIRCSVAAVRSRELR
;
A
#
# COMPACT_ATOMS: atom_id res chain seq x y z
N VAL A 1 0.01 -14.81 -20.96
CA VAL A 1 1.41 -15.01 -20.53
C VAL A 1 1.39 -15.31 -19.05
N LEU A 2 1.95 -16.43 -18.59
CA LEU A 2 2.00 -16.76 -17.16
C LEU A 2 3.05 -15.85 -16.51
N THR A 3 2.68 -14.78 -15.83
CA THR A 3 3.62 -13.80 -15.22
C THR A 3 4.76 -14.48 -14.46
N MET A 4 4.50 -15.57 -13.75
CA MET A 4 5.53 -16.31 -12.98
C MET A 4 6.47 -17.21 -13.82
N SER A 5 6.26 -17.34 -15.14
CA SER A 5 7.18 -18.10 -16.00
C SER A 5 8.52 -17.38 -16.20
N ASP A 6 8.54 -16.05 -16.09
CA ASP A 6 9.78 -15.28 -16.09
C ASP A 6 10.52 -15.47 -14.75
N THR A 7 11.72 -16.01 -14.82
CA THR A 7 12.56 -16.30 -13.66
C THR A 7 13.01 -15.05 -12.90
N ALA A 8 13.00 -13.87 -13.53
CA ALA A 8 13.31 -12.60 -12.88
C ALA A 8 12.19 -12.14 -11.93
N ILE A 9 10.98 -12.69 -12.05
CA ILE A 9 9.84 -12.36 -11.18
C ILE A 9 9.88 -13.24 -9.94
N GLY A 10 10.03 -12.61 -8.77
CA GLY A 10 10.07 -13.25 -7.47
C GLY A 10 8.72 -13.29 -6.77
N ALA A 11 7.82 -12.35 -7.09
CA ALA A 11 6.45 -12.35 -6.59
C ALA A 11 5.48 -11.71 -7.59
N ALA A 12 4.21 -12.08 -7.49
CA ALA A 12 3.14 -11.42 -8.21
C ALA A 12 1.91 -11.31 -7.30
N MET A 13 1.15 -10.23 -7.45
CA MET A 13 -0.15 -10.06 -6.80
C MET A 13 -1.27 -9.82 -7.80
N GLY A 14 -2.50 -10.12 -7.40
CA GLY A 14 -3.70 -9.84 -8.17
C GLY A 14 -4.55 -8.71 -7.60
N GLN A 15 -5.67 -8.48 -8.27
CA GLN A 15 -6.74 -7.59 -7.84
C GLN A 15 -7.40 -8.05 -6.55
N LEU A 16 -7.72 -7.07 -5.70
CA LEU A 16 -8.48 -7.27 -4.47
C LEU A 16 -9.85 -6.59 -4.57
N THR A 17 -10.90 -7.29 -4.14
CA THR A 17 -12.25 -6.73 -4.00
C THR A 17 -12.88 -7.15 -2.67
N ALA A 18 -13.77 -6.31 -2.13
CA ALA A 18 -14.55 -6.66 -0.96
C ALA A 18 -15.79 -7.47 -1.37
N SER A 19 -15.87 -8.71 -0.88
CA SER A 19 -17.02 -9.61 -1.06
C SER A 19 -18.31 -9.05 -0.44
N ASN A 20 -18.22 -8.39 0.71
CA ASN A 20 -19.33 -7.76 1.42
C ASN A 20 -19.48 -6.25 1.11
N ARG A 21 -19.01 -5.77 -0.04
CA ARG A 21 -19.05 -4.33 -0.42
C ARG A 21 -20.43 -3.69 -0.35
N SER A 22 -21.50 -4.45 -0.57
CA SER A 22 -22.89 -3.97 -0.52
C SER A 22 -23.51 -3.96 0.88
N ALA A 23 -22.82 -4.48 1.90
CA ALA A 23 -23.42 -4.68 3.23
C ALA A 23 -23.65 -3.36 4.00
N THR A 24 -22.70 -2.43 3.97
CA THR A 24 -22.82 -1.13 4.64
C THR A 24 -22.21 -0.01 3.80
N TRP A 25 -22.45 1.24 4.20
CA TRP A 25 -21.75 2.40 3.61
C TRP A 25 -20.23 2.30 3.83
N LEU A 26 -19.80 1.75 4.98
CA LEU A 26 -18.40 1.58 5.31
C LEU A 26 -17.74 0.52 4.43
N THR A 27 -18.36 -0.65 4.23
CA THR A 27 -17.80 -1.70 3.37
C THR A 27 -17.66 -1.23 1.92
N ARG A 28 -18.57 -0.36 1.46
CA ARG A 28 -18.50 0.26 0.14
C ARG A 28 -17.33 1.22 0.02
N LEU A 29 -17.09 2.05 1.04
CA LEU A 29 -15.92 2.93 1.07
C LEU A 29 -14.61 2.14 1.14
N ILE A 30 -14.57 1.04 1.89
CA ILE A 30 -13.38 0.19 1.96
C ILE A 30 -13.09 -0.47 0.61
N ASP A 31 -14.11 -0.92 -0.13
CA ASP A 31 -13.93 -1.46 -1.49
C ASP A 31 -13.33 -0.41 -2.44
N MET A 32 -13.79 0.85 -2.35
CA MET A 32 -13.21 1.96 -3.12
C MET A 32 -11.74 2.24 -2.72
N GLU A 33 -11.43 2.23 -1.42
CA GLU A 33 -10.07 2.38 -0.92
C GLU A 33 -9.16 1.23 -1.42
N TYR A 34 -9.67 0.00 -1.44
CA TYR A 34 -8.95 -1.16 -1.98
C TYR A 34 -8.67 -1.01 -3.46
N TRP A 35 -9.64 -0.50 -4.23
CA TRP A 35 -9.43 -0.22 -5.64
C TRP A 35 -8.28 0.76 -5.86
N LEU A 36 -8.24 1.85 -5.10
CA LEU A 36 -7.18 2.84 -5.21
C LEU A 36 -5.81 2.30 -4.75
N ALA A 37 -5.75 1.67 -3.57
CA ALA A 37 -4.48 1.35 -2.91
C ALA A 37 -3.91 -0.04 -3.24
N CYS A 38 -4.76 -1.02 -3.54
CA CYS A 38 -4.37 -2.41 -3.83
C CYS A 38 -4.40 -2.73 -5.32
N ASN A 39 -5.17 -1.98 -6.14
CA ASN A 39 -5.28 -2.24 -7.56
C ASN A 39 -4.55 -1.15 -8.38
N GLU A 40 -5.09 0.07 -8.43
CA GLU A 40 -4.56 1.16 -9.26
C GLU A 40 -3.11 1.53 -8.92
N GLU A 41 -2.80 1.74 -7.63
CA GLU A 41 -1.44 2.07 -7.19
C GLU A 41 -0.45 0.93 -7.46
N ARG A 42 -0.86 -0.33 -7.27
CA ARG A 42 0.01 -1.50 -7.51
C ARG A 42 0.24 -1.73 -8.99
N ALA A 43 -0.78 -1.50 -9.80
CA ALA A 43 -0.69 -1.54 -11.25
C ALA A 43 0.29 -0.47 -11.78
N ALA A 44 0.22 0.76 -11.25
CA ALA A 44 1.16 1.81 -11.59
C ALA A 44 2.60 1.48 -11.15
N GLN A 45 2.79 0.91 -9.95
CA GLN A 45 4.11 0.48 -9.46
C GLN A 45 4.71 -0.68 -10.28
N ALA A 46 3.90 -1.66 -10.68
CA ALA A 46 4.35 -2.82 -11.45
C ALA A 46 4.98 -2.43 -12.79
N ARG A 47 4.52 -1.33 -13.41
CA ARG A 47 5.12 -0.77 -14.63
C ARG A 47 6.61 -0.40 -14.46
N PHE A 48 7.00 -0.06 -13.24
CA PHE A 48 8.38 0.25 -12.88
C PHE A 48 9.11 -0.95 -12.27
N GLY A 49 8.58 -2.16 -12.49
CA GLY A 49 9.19 -3.44 -12.13
C GLY A 49 9.12 -3.81 -10.65
N ALA A 50 8.41 -3.02 -9.83
CA ALA A 50 8.37 -3.25 -8.40
C ALA A 50 7.06 -2.78 -7.76
N VAL A 51 6.13 -3.72 -7.57
CA VAL A 51 5.06 -3.59 -6.60
C VAL A 51 5.65 -3.52 -5.19
N MET A 52 5.41 -2.44 -4.45
CA MET A 52 6.05 -2.24 -3.14
C MET A 52 5.44 -3.11 -2.03
N CYS A 53 4.26 -3.69 -2.26
CA CYS A 53 3.56 -4.57 -1.33
C CYS A 53 2.65 -5.52 -2.11
N CYS A 54 3.03 -6.79 -2.25
CA CYS A 54 2.14 -7.81 -2.80
C CYS A 54 1.10 -8.20 -1.74
N CYS A 55 -0.14 -7.72 -1.87
CA CYS A 55 -1.17 -7.90 -0.83
C CYS A 55 -1.48 -9.39 -0.60
N GLY A 56 -1.40 -9.84 0.66
CA GLY A 56 -1.52 -11.24 1.06
C GLY A 56 -2.77 -11.99 0.56
N PRO A 57 -3.98 -11.39 0.48
CA PRO A 57 -5.16 -12.10 -0.01
C PRO A 57 -5.06 -12.58 -1.47
N CYS A 58 -4.16 -12.00 -2.27
CA CYS A 58 -3.94 -12.38 -3.65
C CYS A 58 -2.46 -12.21 -4.03
N ALA A 59 -1.57 -12.95 -3.37
CA ALA A 59 -0.14 -12.90 -3.67
C ALA A 59 0.44 -14.31 -3.81
N ILE A 60 1.41 -14.45 -4.72
CA ILE A 60 2.22 -15.66 -4.89
C ILE A 60 3.69 -15.29 -4.92
N TYR A 61 4.52 -16.15 -4.34
CA TYR A 61 5.96 -15.96 -4.25
C TYR A 61 6.70 -17.16 -4.85
N ARG A 62 7.78 -16.89 -5.57
CA ARG A 62 8.65 -17.94 -6.12
C ARG A 62 9.32 -18.68 -4.98
N ARG A 63 9.01 -19.97 -4.83
CA ARG A 63 9.52 -20.81 -3.74
C ARG A 63 11.05 -20.80 -3.62
N SER A 64 11.77 -20.91 -4.74
CA SER A 64 13.24 -20.92 -4.70
C SER A 64 13.83 -19.62 -4.15
N ALA A 65 13.25 -18.47 -4.50
CA ALA A 65 13.63 -17.17 -3.94
C ALA A 65 13.24 -17.06 -2.46
N LEU A 66 12.01 -17.47 -2.12
CA LEU A 66 11.49 -17.41 -0.75
C LEU A 66 12.37 -18.20 0.23
N LEU A 67 12.80 -19.42 -0.14
CA LEU A 67 13.62 -20.25 0.73
C LEU A 67 14.98 -19.61 1.07
N LEU A 68 15.56 -18.83 0.15
CA LEU A 68 16.81 -18.10 0.39
C LEU A 68 16.61 -16.91 1.35
N LEU A 69 15.39 -16.38 1.41
CA LEU A 69 15.04 -15.20 2.19
C LEU A 69 14.35 -15.56 3.51
N LEU A 70 13.96 -16.81 3.71
CA LEU A 70 13.12 -17.26 4.83
C LEU A 70 13.74 -16.93 6.19
N ASN A 71 15.04 -17.18 6.36
CA ASN A 71 15.73 -16.84 7.60
C ASN A 71 15.68 -15.32 7.87
N GLN A 72 15.97 -14.49 6.86
CA GLN A 72 15.93 -13.03 7.02
C GLN A 72 14.51 -12.52 7.34
N TYR A 73 13.51 -13.13 6.70
CA TYR A 73 12.10 -12.85 6.94
C TYR A 73 11.69 -13.21 8.37
N GLU A 74 12.06 -14.40 8.86
CA GLU A 74 11.69 -14.88 10.20
C GLU A 74 12.44 -14.18 11.34
N THR A 75 13.69 -13.79 11.12
CA THR A 75 14.55 -13.16 12.14
C THR A 75 14.53 -11.64 12.11
N GLN A 76 13.58 -11.03 11.39
CA GLN A 76 13.51 -9.59 11.27
C GLN A 76 13.35 -8.90 12.63
N MET A 77 14.23 -7.93 12.89
CA MET A 77 14.20 -7.10 14.08
C MET A 77 13.89 -5.65 13.71
N PHE A 78 12.98 -5.02 14.44
CA PHE A 78 12.75 -3.58 14.37
C PHE A 78 12.84 -2.96 15.75
N ARG A 79 13.78 -2.04 15.94
CA ARG A 79 14.06 -1.36 17.22
C ARG A 79 14.25 -2.34 18.39
N GLY A 80 14.99 -3.43 18.16
CA GLY A 80 15.33 -4.42 19.18
C GLY A 80 14.22 -5.42 19.52
N LYS A 81 13.09 -5.41 18.80
CA LYS A 81 12.01 -6.40 18.96
C LYS A 81 11.82 -7.20 17.67
N ARG A 82 11.46 -8.49 17.82
CA ARG A 82 11.06 -9.31 16.68
C ARG A 82 9.81 -8.71 16.05
N SER A 83 9.82 -8.64 14.73
CA SER A 83 8.80 -7.98 13.94
C SER A 83 7.76 -9.00 13.46
N ASP A 84 6.56 -8.97 14.02
CA ASP A 84 5.43 -9.89 13.78
C ASP A 84 4.26 -9.25 12.98
N PHE A 85 4.41 -8.00 12.56
CA PHE A 85 3.41 -7.25 11.79
C PHE A 85 3.88 -7.02 10.35
N GLY A 86 2.97 -6.88 9.37
CA GLY A 86 3.32 -6.40 8.02
C GLY A 86 4.13 -7.38 7.17
N GLU A 87 3.77 -8.66 7.24
CA GLU A 87 4.42 -9.80 6.58
C GLU A 87 4.58 -9.59 5.07
N ASP A 88 3.48 -9.23 4.39
CA ASP A 88 3.41 -9.09 2.94
C ASP A 88 4.41 -8.07 2.38
N ARG A 89 4.40 -6.86 2.93
CA ARG A 89 5.27 -5.76 2.47
C ARG A 89 6.72 -6.08 2.75
N HIS A 90 7.02 -6.61 3.94
CA HIS A 90 8.38 -6.97 4.28
C HIS A 90 8.93 -8.03 3.32
N LEU A 91 8.17 -9.10 3.08
CA LEU A 91 8.57 -10.15 2.15
C LEU A 91 8.76 -9.62 0.73
N THR A 92 7.88 -8.72 0.29
CA THR A 92 7.99 -8.04 -1.01
C THR A 92 9.27 -7.21 -1.12
N ILE A 93 9.62 -6.45 -0.07
CA ILE A 93 10.87 -5.69 0.00
C ILE A 93 12.09 -6.62 -0.03
N LEU A 94 12.05 -7.77 0.65
CA LEU A 94 13.14 -8.75 0.60
C LEU A 94 13.33 -9.32 -0.81
N MET A 95 12.24 -9.61 -1.52
CA MET A 95 12.29 -10.07 -2.91
C MET A 95 12.95 -9.01 -3.82
N LEU A 96 12.52 -7.75 -3.70
CA LEU A 96 13.11 -6.64 -4.43
C LEU A 96 14.59 -6.42 -4.08
N ALA A 97 14.94 -6.50 -2.80
CA ALA A 97 16.32 -6.36 -2.32
C ALA A 97 17.24 -7.49 -2.80
N ALA A 98 16.68 -8.69 -3.02
CA ALA A 98 17.36 -9.83 -3.62
C ALA A 98 17.49 -9.74 -5.15
N GLY A 99 17.01 -8.66 -5.76
CA GLY A 99 17.13 -8.40 -7.19
C GLY A 99 16.00 -8.97 -8.05
N TYR A 100 14.93 -9.50 -7.44
CA TYR A 100 13.76 -9.95 -8.18
C TYR A 100 12.81 -8.79 -8.48
N ARG A 101 12.05 -8.92 -9.57
CA ARG A 101 10.90 -8.08 -9.87
C ARG A 101 9.65 -8.57 -9.14
N THR A 102 8.73 -7.65 -8.90
CA THR A 102 7.41 -7.94 -8.34
C THR A 102 6.34 -7.33 -9.23
N GLU A 103 5.32 -8.11 -9.55
CA GLU A 103 4.35 -7.79 -10.60
C GLU A 103 2.91 -7.71 -10.11
N TYR A 104 2.07 -7.05 -10.91
CA TYR A 104 0.63 -6.97 -10.72
C TYR A 104 -0.10 -7.66 -11.88
N VAL A 105 -1.02 -8.56 -11.57
CA VAL A 105 -1.76 -9.38 -12.53
C VAL A 105 -3.24 -9.01 -12.47
N PRO A 106 -3.76 -8.20 -13.42
CA PRO A 106 -5.13 -7.72 -13.36
C PRO A 106 -6.17 -8.85 -13.44
N ASP A 107 -5.87 -9.92 -14.17
CA ASP A 107 -6.81 -11.03 -14.37
C ASP A 107 -6.91 -11.96 -13.14
N ALA A 108 -5.97 -11.88 -12.20
CA ALA A 108 -6.01 -12.63 -10.96
C ALA A 108 -6.83 -11.83 -9.94
N ILE A 109 -8.01 -12.32 -9.55
CA ILE A 109 -8.93 -11.58 -8.67
C ILE A 109 -9.21 -12.40 -7.41
N ALA A 110 -9.00 -11.79 -6.24
CA ALA A 110 -9.44 -12.34 -4.96
C ALA A 110 -10.50 -11.44 -4.31
N ALA A 111 -11.56 -12.08 -3.79
CA ALA A 111 -12.56 -11.43 -2.97
C ALA A 111 -12.28 -11.72 -1.49
N THR A 112 -12.25 -10.69 -0.65
CA THR A 112 -12.05 -10.81 0.80
C THR A 112 -13.20 -10.19 1.58
N VAL A 113 -13.34 -10.52 2.86
CA VAL A 113 -14.32 -9.89 3.76
C VAL A 113 -13.64 -8.69 4.43
N VAL A 114 -14.29 -7.53 4.38
CA VAL A 114 -13.80 -6.31 5.02
C VAL A 114 -14.62 -5.96 6.26
N PRO A 115 -14.06 -5.22 7.23
CA PRO A 115 -14.79 -4.77 8.40
C PRO A 115 -16.09 -4.01 8.05
N ASP A 116 -17.19 -4.39 8.69
CA ASP A 116 -18.50 -3.73 8.56
C ASP A 116 -18.75 -2.67 9.64
N LYS A 117 -17.87 -2.61 10.66
CA LYS A 117 -17.92 -1.67 11.79
C LYS A 117 -16.68 -0.78 11.84
N LEU A 118 -16.87 0.45 12.31
CA LEU A 118 -15.81 1.47 12.36
C LEU A 118 -14.64 1.07 13.25
N TRP A 119 -14.89 0.49 14.43
CA TRP A 119 -13.82 0.17 15.37
C TRP A 119 -12.84 -0.91 14.87
N PRO A 120 -13.29 -2.07 14.34
CA PRO A 120 -12.40 -3.02 13.67
C PRO A 120 -11.67 -2.41 12.46
N TYR A 121 -12.34 -1.56 11.68
CA TYR A 121 -11.71 -0.84 10.57
C TYR A 121 -10.56 0.06 11.04
N LEU A 122 -10.76 0.88 12.08
CA LEU A 122 -9.71 1.75 12.62
C LEU A 122 -8.52 0.96 13.15
N ARG A 123 -8.76 -0.16 13.85
CA ARG A 123 -7.69 -1.06 14.31
C ARG A 123 -6.88 -1.61 13.13
N GLN A 124 -7.55 -1.98 12.05
CA GLN A 124 -6.90 -2.45 10.82
C GLN A 124 -6.05 -1.34 10.19
N GLN A 125 -6.60 -0.13 10.02
CA GLN A 125 -5.87 1.01 9.43
C GLN A 125 -4.64 1.41 10.25
N LEU A 126 -4.77 1.42 11.59
CA LEU A 126 -3.64 1.71 12.48
C LEU A 126 -2.55 0.62 12.41
N ARG A 127 -2.92 -0.64 12.22
CA ARG A 127 -1.96 -1.73 11.98
C ARG A 127 -1.24 -1.54 10.65
N TRP A 128 -1.98 -1.19 9.60
CA TRP A 128 -1.41 -0.96 8.26
C TRP A 128 -0.49 0.25 8.23
N ALA A 129 -0.91 1.38 8.79
CA ALA A 129 -0.07 2.57 8.90
C ALA A 129 1.25 2.28 9.60
N ARG A 130 1.22 1.58 10.75
CA ARG A 130 2.43 1.19 11.49
C ARG A 130 3.39 0.35 10.64
N SER A 131 2.88 -0.63 9.90
CA SER A 131 3.72 -1.42 8.97
C SER A 131 4.26 -0.56 7.84
N THR A 132 3.44 0.31 7.23
CA THR A 132 3.89 1.19 6.13
C THR A 132 5.07 2.07 6.53
N TYR A 133 4.99 2.75 7.67
CA TYR A 133 6.09 3.59 8.14
C TYR A 133 7.35 2.77 8.45
N ARG A 134 7.20 1.65 9.15
CA ARG A 134 8.32 0.76 9.47
C ARG A 134 9.02 0.25 8.20
N ASP A 135 8.25 -0.28 7.28
CA ASP A 135 8.77 -0.93 6.08
C ASP A 135 9.34 0.08 5.11
N THR A 136 8.81 1.30 5.07
CA THR A 136 9.44 2.43 4.37
C THR A 136 10.83 2.71 4.91
N LEU A 137 11.00 2.75 6.24
CA LEU A 137 12.32 2.96 6.86
C LEU A 137 13.31 1.85 6.49
N LEU A 138 12.84 0.61 6.41
CA LEU A 138 13.68 -0.53 5.99
C LEU A 138 14.01 -0.48 4.50
N ALA A 139 13.06 -0.03 3.67
CA ALA A 139 13.23 0.14 2.24
C ALA A 139 14.10 1.34 1.87
N LEU A 140 14.47 2.25 2.80
CA LEU A 140 15.26 3.46 2.47
C LEU A 140 16.56 3.16 1.71
N ARG A 141 17.20 2.01 1.98
CA ARG A 141 18.42 1.59 1.26
C ARG A 141 18.12 0.97 -0.12
N LEU A 142 16.91 0.46 -0.30
CA LEU A 142 16.42 -0.13 -1.54
C LEU A 142 15.92 0.95 -2.52
N LEU A 143 15.23 1.99 -2.03
CA LEU A 143 14.57 3.00 -2.88
C LEU A 143 15.49 3.61 -3.95
N PRO A 144 16.75 4.00 -3.67
CA PRO A 144 17.64 4.57 -4.69
C PRO A 144 18.03 3.59 -5.82
N ARG A 145 17.80 2.28 -5.61
CA ARG A 145 18.04 1.22 -6.60
C ARG A 145 16.81 0.93 -7.46
N LEU A 146 15.64 1.43 -7.05
CA LEU A 146 14.39 1.32 -7.78
C LEU A 146 14.21 2.53 -8.70
N ASP A 147 13.17 2.49 -9.54
CA ASP A 147 12.82 3.63 -10.38
C ASP A 147 12.49 4.88 -9.55
N ARG A 148 12.79 6.06 -10.12
CA ARG A 148 12.53 7.36 -9.46
C ARG A 148 11.06 7.57 -9.15
N TYR A 149 10.15 7.07 -10.00
CA TYR A 149 8.72 7.10 -9.73
C TYR A 149 8.37 6.38 -8.42
N LEU A 150 8.93 5.19 -8.19
CA LEU A 150 8.67 4.41 -6.98
C LEU A 150 9.18 5.12 -5.73
N THR A 151 10.34 5.76 -5.82
CA THR A 151 10.86 6.59 -4.73
C THR A 151 9.92 7.76 -4.42
N LEU A 152 9.46 8.47 -5.45
CA LEU A 152 8.53 9.59 -5.29
C LEU A 152 7.17 9.14 -4.76
N ASP A 153 6.67 7.99 -5.23
CA ASP A 153 5.41 7.40 -4.78
C ASP A 153 5.48 7.02 -3.30
N VAL A 154 6.53 6.32 -2.87
CA VAL A 154 6.72 5.95 -1.46
C VAL A 154 6.87 7.19 -0.57
N ILE A 155 7.64 8.19 -0.99
CA ILE A 155 7.77 9.46 -0.25
C ILE A 155 6.41 10.17 -0.20
N GLY A 156 5.73 10.28 -1.33
CA GLY A 156 4.43 10.94 -1.46
C GLY A 156 3.36 10.29 -0.58
N GLN A 157 3.35 8.96 -0.47
CA GLN A 157 2.43 8.24 0.43
C GLN A 157 2.71 8.55 1.90
N ASN A 158 3.97 8.51 2.34
CA ASN A 158 4.34 8.72 3.74
C ASN A 158 4.19 10.19 4.17
N VAL A 159 4.61 11.13 3.32
CA VAL A 159 4.43 12.57 3.54
C VAL A 159 2.95 12.91 3.45
N GLY A 160 2.23 12.36 2.48
CA GLY A 160 0.80 12.56 2.31
C GLY A 160 -0.02 12.11 3.52
N SER A 161 0.25 10.91 4.06
CA SER A 161 -0.45 10.44 5.27
C SER A 161 -0.12 11.30 6.50
N PHE A 162 1.11 11.81 6.62
CA PHE A 162 1.49 12.73 7.69
C PHE A 162 0.77 14.09 7.55
N LEU A 163 0.80 14.69 6.35
CA LEU A 163 0.12 15.95 6.07
C LEU A 163 -1.40 15.84 6.28
N LEU A 164 -2.00 14.70 5.90
CA LEU A 164 -3.41 14.43 6.17
C LEU A 164 -3.70 14.44 7.68
N ALA A 165 -2.88 13.75 8.48
CA ALA A 165 -3.05 13.72 9.93
C ALA A 165 -2.91 15.13 10.56
N VAL A 166 -1.92 15.91 10.14
CA VAL A 166 -1.73 17.30 10.59
C VAL A 166 -2.92 18.17 10.19
N SER A 167 -3.41 18.03 8.94
CA SER A 167 -4.55 18.80 8.43
C SER A 167 -5.83 18.50 9.20
N MET A 168 -6.08 17.22 9.49
CA MET A 168 -7.23 16.80 10.30
C MET A 168 -7.17 17.36 11.72
N LEU A 169 -5.99 17.30 12.36
CA LEU A 169 -5.80 17.83 13.72
C LEU A 169 -5.96 19.35 13.75
N ALA A 170 -5.35 20.07 12.80
CA ALA A 170 -5.46 21.51 12.68
C ALA A 170 -6.92 21.94 12.44
N GLY A 171 -7.63 21.25 11.54
CA GLY A 171 -9.04 21.52 11.28
C GLY A 171 -9.93 21.27 12.50
N PHE A 172 -9.69 20.19 13.24
CA PHE A 172 -10.41 19.93 14.49
C PHE A 172 -10.14 21.01 15.54
N LEU A 173 -8.87 21.39 15.72
CA LEU A 173 -8.49 22.43 16.68
C LEU A 173 -9.11 23.79 16.31
N GLN A 174 -9.16 24.13 15.02
CA GLN A 174 -9.84 25.34 14.55
C GLN A 174 -11.32 25.34 14.92
N ILE A 175 -12.04 24.24 14.69
CA ILE A 175 -13.46 24.12 15.07
C ILE A 175 -13.62 24.34 16.58
N VAL A 176 -12.81 23.66 17.40
CA VAL A 176 -12.92 23.73 18.87
C VAL A 176 -12.60 25.13 19.41
N LEU A 177 -11.58 25.79 18.88
CA LEU A 177 -11.12 27.09 19.40
C LEU A 177 -11.94 28.27 18.87
N THR A 178 -12.46 28.19 17.66
CA THR A 178 -13.04 29.35 16.96
C THR A 178 -14.49 29.18 16.56
N ALA A 179 -15.06 27.97 16.71
CA ALA A 179 -16.38 27.59 16.18
C ALA A 179 -16.56 27.89 14.67
N SER A 180 -15.46 28.06 13.93
CA SER A 180 -15.47 28.34 12.49
C SER A 180 -15.21 27.08 11.67
N ALA A 181 -15.72 27.06 10.45
CA ALA A 181 -15.50 25.95 9.52
C ALA A 181 -14.02 25.90 9.06
N PRO A 182 -13.38 24.72 9.05
CA PRO A 182 -11.95 24.58 8.77
C PRO A 182 -11.67 24.50 7.26
N TRP A 183 -12.05 25.53 6.51
CA TRP A 183 -11.97 25.52 5.04
C TRP A 183 -10.57 25.27 4.49
N GLN A 184 -9.54 25.76 5.18
CA GLN A 184 -8.14 25.52 4.78
C GLN A 184 -7.78 24.03 4.86
N ALA A 185 -8.16 23.35 5.93
CA ALA A 185 -7.94 21.91 6.07
C ALA A 185 -8.74 21.12 5.02
N CYS A 186 -10.01 21.49 4.79
CA CYS A 186 -10.83 20.86 3.75
C CYS A 186 -10.21 21.00 2.36
N PHE A 187 -9.76 22.21 2.00
CA PHE A 187 -9.14 22.49 0.70
C PHE A 187 -7.83 21.70 0.53
N LEU A 188 -6.99 21.66 1.56
CA LEU A 188 -5.73 20.92 1.53
C LEU A 188 -5.96 19.41 1.35
N ILE A 189 -6.88 18.83 2.12
CA ILE A 189 -7.24 17.41 2.01
C ILE A 189 -7.77 17.10 0.61
N ALA A 190 -8.71 17.90 0.09
CA ALA A 190 -9.25 17.73 -1.25
C ALA A 190 -8.16 17.80 -2.33
N SER A 191 -7.25 18.77 -2.22
CA SER A 191 -6.13 18.93 -3.16
C SER A 191 -5.19 17.73 -3.16
N MET A 192 -4.82 17.24 -1.98
CA MET A 192 -3.97 16.06 -1.84
C MET A 192 -4.62 14.81 -2.43
N THR A 193 -5.91 14.61 -2.17
CA THR A 193 -6.67 13.47 -2.72
C THR A 193 -6.75 13.55 -4.25
N MET A 194 -7.04 14.74 -4.82
CA MET A 194 -7.08 14.93 -6.27
C MET A 194 -5.74 14.64 -6.94
N ILE A 195 -4.64 15.14 -6.37
CA ILE A 195 -3.29 14.89 -6.90
C ILE A 195 -2.99 13.39 -6.88
N ARG A 196 -3.22 12.71 -5.75
CA ARG A 196 -2.95 11.27 -5.62
C ARG A 196 -3.76 10.44 -6.62
N CYS A 197 -5.06 10.69 -6.71
CA CYS A 197 -5.93 9.98 -7.64
C CYS A 197 -5.54 10.24 -9.11
N SER A 198 -5.18 11.49 -9.45
CA SER A 198 -4.78 11.84 -10.82
C SER A 198 -3.47 11.17 -11.21
N VAL A 199 -2.47 11.18 -10.34
CA VAL A 199 -1.18 10.52 -10.60
C VAL A 199 -1.35 9.01 -10.76
N ALA A 200 -2.12 8.37 -9.86
CA ALA A 200 -2.40 6.95 -9.96
C ALA A 200 -3.14 6.62 -11.27
N ALA A 201 -4.22 7.34 -11.57
CA ALA A 201 -5.03 7.11 -12.77
C ALA A 201 -4.28 7.35 -14.08
N VAL A 202 -3.42 8.37 -14.17
CA VAL A 202 -2.60 8.61 -15.36
C VAL A 202 -1.59 7.49 -15.55
N ARG A 203 -0.95 7.03 -14.47
CA ARG A 203 0.08 5.99 -14.54
C ARG A 203 -0.47 4.59 -14.73
N SER A 204 -1.70 4.32 -14.30
CA SER A 204 -2.39 3.05 -14.51
C SER A 204 -3.10 2.96 -15.86
N ARG A 205 -3.56 4.07 -16.45
CA ARG A 205 -4.24 4.08 -17.76
C ARG A 205 -3.38 3.60 -18.91
N GLU A 206 -2.06 3.68 -18.79
CA GLU A 206 -1.13 3.11 -19.76
C GLU A 206 -1.10 1.56 -19.74
N LEU A 207 -2.02 0.91 -19.01
CA LEU A 207 -2.21 -0.55 -18.96
C LEU A 207 -3.45 -1.06 -19.72
N ARG A 208 -4.31 -0.17 -20.25
CA ARG A 208 -5.42 -0.54 -21.16
C ARG A 208 -5.03 -0.30 -22.61
#